data_AF-A0A819UPL9-F1
#
_entry.id   AF-A0A819UPL9-F1
#
_cell.length_a   1.000
_cell.length_b   1.000
_cell.length_c   1.000
_cell.angle_alpha   90.00
_cell.angle_beta   90.00
_cell.angle_gamma   90.00
#
_symmetry.space_group_name_H-M   'P 1'
#
loop_
_entity.id
_entity.type
_entity.pdbx_description
1 polymer ?
#
loop_
_entity_poly.entity_id
_entity_poly.type
_entity_poly.pdbx_seq_one_letter_code
_entity_poly.pdbx_strand_id
1 'polypeptide(L)' 'LVFGIHEKIIPIEYGLLEVRSAFGGAGLYKLNSTYGCQYNGATCEHVAFHLCIREKNQGRIFINSEFRLN' A
#
# COMPACT_ATOMS: atom_id res chain seq x y z
N LEU A 1 4.83 -19.45 -17.55
CA LEU A 1 4.27 -18.56 -16.50
C LEU A 1 3.96 -19.45 -15.31
N VAL A 2 4.77 -19.40 -14.25
CA VAL A 2 4.52 -20.20 -13.04
C VAL A 2 3.60 -19.36 -12.16
N PHE A 3 2.34 -19.75 -12.07
CA PHE A 3 1.40 -19.16 -11.12
C PHE A 3 1.52 -19.95 -9.82
N GLY A 4 2.45 -19.52 -8.95
CA GLY A 4 2.48 -19.98 -7.57
C GLY A 4 1.43 -19.23 -6.74
N ILE A 5 0.96 -19.85 -5.66
CA ILE A 5 0.21 -19.14 -4.63
C ILE A 5 1.22 -18.23 -3.91
N HIS A 6 1.17 -16.93 -4.18
CA HIS A 6 2.01 -15.92 -3.53
C HIS A 6 1.26 -15.30 -2.34
N GLU A 7 0.68 -16.14 -1.49
CA GLU A 7 -0.01 -15.73 -0.28
C GLU A 7 0.87 -16.00 0.94
N LYS A 8 0.89 -15.04 1.88
CA LYS A 8 1.54 -15.22 3.18
C LYS A 8 0.61 -14.72 4.27
N ILE A 9 0.36 -15.57 5.26
CA ILE A 9 -0.39 -15.20 6.46
C ILE A 9 0.51 -14.33 7.35
N ILE A 10 -0.03 -13.19 7.77
CA ILE A 10 0.64 -12.25 8.66
C ILE A 10 -0.07 -12.30 10.02
N PRO A 11 0.64 -12.53 11.14
CA PRO A 11 0.07 -12.44 12.49
C PRO A 11 -0.53 -11.06 12.75
N ILE A 12 -1.57 -10.97 13.60
CA ILE A 12 -2.21 -9.68 13.86
C ILE A 12 -1.32 -8.74 14.69
N GLU A 13 -0.60 -9.27 15.67
CA GLU A 13 0.29 -8.51 16.55
C GLU A 13 1.57 -7.97 15.87
N TYR A 14 1.63 -7.96 14.53
CA TYR A 14 2.79 -7.45 13.79
C TYR A 14 2.78 -5.91 13.69
N GLY A 15 1.63 -5.26 13.93
CA GLY A 15 1.49 -3.81 13.84
C GLY A 15 1.69 -3.29 12.41
N LEU A 16 2.51 -2.23 12.28
CA LEU A 16 2.80 -1.54 11.01
C LEU A 16 3.83 -2.30 10.16
N LEU A 17 3.40 -2.67 8.96
CA LEU A 17 4.18 -3.38 7.96
C LEU A 17 4.40 -2.51 6.74
N GLU A 18 5.67 -2.24 6.42
CA GLU A 18 5.99 -1.51 5.20
C GLU A 18 5.75 -2.37 3.96
N VAL A 19 5.07 -1.81 2.98
CA VAL A 19 4.72 -2.46 1.72
C VAL A 19 5.02 -1.54 0.54
N ARG A 20 5.16 -2.12 -0.66
CA ARG A 20 5.34 -1.32 -1.89
C ARG A 20 4.03 -0.74 -2.42
N SER A 21 2.91 -1.39 -2.13
CA SER A 21 1.56 -1.02 -2.51
C SER A 21 0.58 -1.80 -1.64
N ALA A 22 -0.63 -1.28 -1.45
CA ALA A 22 -1.73 -1.97 -0.79
C ALA A 22 -3.02 -1.81 -1.61
N PHE A 23 -3.89 -2.82 -1.59
CA PHE A 23 -5.19 -2.82 -2.27
C PHE A 23 -6.20 -3.65 -1.46
N GLY A 24 -7.49 -3.34 -1.58
CA GLY A 24 -8.56 -4.10 -0.93
C GLY A 24 -8.59 -3.99 0.59
N GLY A 25 -7.92 -2.98 1.16
CA GLY A 25 -7.84 -2.71 2.59
C GLY A 25 -7.37 -1.28 2.85
N ALA A 26 -6.76 -1.03 4.02
CA ALA A 26 -6.28 0.29 4.41
C ALA A 26 -4.75 0.42 4.22
N GLY A 27 -4.33 1.27 3.28
CA GLY A 27 -2.94 1.71 3.14
C GLY A 27 -2.70 3.01 3.91
N LEU A 28 -1.58 3.08 4.63
CA LEU A 28 -1.18 4.22 5.45
C LEU A 28 0.07 4.86 4.87
N TYR A 29 0.04 6.17 4.66
CA TYR A 29 1.17 6.98 4.22
C TYR A 29 0.97 8.42 4.68
N LYS A 30 2.05 9.20 4.71
CA LYS A 30 1.95 10.62 5.09
C LYS A 30 1.30 11.40 3.95
N LEU A 31 0.39 12.32 4.30
CA LEU A 31 -0.31 13.16 3.32
C LEU A 31 0.66 13.98 2.46
N ASN A 32 1.73 14.53 3.03
CA ASN A 32 2.75 15.27 2.27
C ASN A 32 3.47 14.42 1.20
N SER A 33 3.45 13.10 1.36
CA SER A 33 4.08 12.16 0.41
C SER A 33 3.23 11.97 -0.84
N THR A 34 1.99 12.46 -0.86
CA THR A 34 1.11 12.38 -2.04
C THR A 34 1.20 13.60 -2.96
N TYR A 35 1.90 14.66 -2.54
CA TYR A 35 1.96 15.91 -3.31
C TYR A 35 2.54 15.69 -4.70
N GLY A 36 1.77 16.09 -5.72
CA GLY A 36 2.15 15.90 -7.12
C GLY A 36 2.08 14.45 -7.61
N CYS A 37 1.42 13.56 -6.87
CA CYS A 37 1.03 12.21 -7.30
C CYS A 37 -0.47 12.19 -7.57
N GLN A 38 -0.89 11.59 -8.69
CA GLN A 38 -2.30 11.57 -9.10
C GLN A 38 -2.91 10.19 -8.93
N TYR A 39 -4.06 10.17 -8.28
CA TYR A 39 -4.97 9.05 -8.27
C TYR A 39 -6.02 9.32 -9.35
N ASN A 40 -6.02 8.53 -10.43
CA ASN A 40 -6.86 8.80 -11.59
C ASN A 40 -8.20 8.04 -11.59
N GLY A 41 -8.47 7.22 -10.57
CA GLY A 41 -9.73 6.46 -10.43
C GLY A 41 -9.97 5.39 -11.50
N ALA A 42 -8.95 5.07 -12.31
CA ALA A 42 -9.01 4.01 -13.31
C ALA A 42 -8.61 2.64 -12.71
N THR A 43 -8.70 1.57 -13.49
CA THR A 43 -8.25 0.24 -13.06
C THR A 43 -6.78 0.25 -12.63
N CYS A 44 -6.48 -0.20 -11.41
CA CYS A 44 -5.13 -0.28 -10.83
C CYS A 44 -4.43 1.09 -10.65
N GLU A 45 -5.20 2.17 -10.59
CA GLU A 45 -4.76 3.52 -10.28
C GLU A 45 -3.89 3.63 -9.03
N HIS A 46 -4.18 2.82 -8.01
CA HIS A 46 -3.40 2.78 -6.77
C HIS A 46 -1.94 2.36 -7.01
N VAL A 47 -1.65 1.54 -8.04
CA VAL A 47 -0.29 1.08 -8.32
C VAL A 47 0.58 2.24 -8.80
N ALA A 48 0.12 3.00 -9.79
CA ALA A 48 0.87 4.16 -10.30
C ALA A 48 0.96 5.26 -9.25
N PHE A 49 -0.09 5.46 -8.46
CA PHE A 49 -0.11 6.41 -7.35
C PHE A 49 0.91 6.03 -6.27
N HIS A 50 0.93 4.79 -5.79
CA HIS A 50 1.90 4.30 -4.81
C HIS A 50 3.33 4.29 -5.35
N LEU A 51 3.52 4.00 -6.64
CA LEU A 51 4.82 4.11 -7.28
C LEU A 51 5.31 5.57 -7.25
N CYS A 52 4.45 6.53 -7.58
CA CYS A 52 4.81 7.95 -7.47
C CYS A 52 5.18 8.35 -6.03
N ILE A 53 4.39 7.95 -5.03
CA ILE A 53 4.70 8.22 -3.62
C ILE A 53 6.10 7.72 -3.26
N ARG A 54 6.42 6.48 -3.64
CA ARG A 54 7.68 5.82 -3.29
C ARG A 54 8.88 6.39 -4.03
N GLU A 55 8.78 6.56 -5.35
CA GLU A 55 9.95 6.87 -6.18
C GLU A 55 10.18 8.39 -6.32
N LYS A 56 9.11 9.19 -6.41
CA LYS A 56 9.22 10.66 -6.55
C LYS A 56 9.40 11.35 -5.20
N ASN A 57 8.60 10.93 -4.20
CA ASN A 57 8.52 11.62 -2.91
C ASN A 57 9.22 10.87 -1.78
N GLN A 58 9.86 9.72 -2.07
CA GLN A 58 10.53 8.86 -1.07
C GLN A 58 9.60 8.49 0.09
N GLY A 59 8.29 8.47 -0.18
CA GLY A 59 7.25 8.15 0.77
C GLY A 59 7.22 6.65 1.07
N ARG A 60 6.89 6.32 2.32
CA ARG A 60 6.73 4.96 2.78
C ARG A 60 5.24 4.64 2.93
N ILE A 61 4.87 3.43 2.56
CA ILE A 61 3.49 2.94 2.59
C ILE A 61 3.44 1.77 3.55
N PHE A 62 2.44 1.74 4.41
CA PHE A 62 2.26 0.71 5.41
C PHE A 62 0.85 0.12 5.35
N ILE A 63 0.74 -1.11 5.82
CA ILE A 63 -0.53 -1.66 6.31
C ILE A 63 -0.42 -1.83 7.83
N ASN A 64 -1.53 -1.77 8.54
CA ASN A 64 -1.56 -2.14 9.95
C ASN A 64 -2.33 -3.45 10.12
N SER A 65 -1.62 -4.51 10.51
CA SER A 65 -2.22 -5.84 10.73
C SER A 65 -3.21 -5.86 11.91
N GLU A 66 -3.09 -4.92 12.85
CA GLU A 66 -3.99 -4.74 13.98
C GLU A 66 -5.27 -3.98 13.65
N PHE A 67 -5.37 -3.39 12.45
CA PHE A 67 -6.54 -2.60 12.05
C PHE A 67 -7.74 -3.52 11.84
N ARG A 68 -8.68 -3.48 12.79
CA ARG A 68 -9.96 -4.19 12.74
C ARG A 68 -11.07 -3.24 12.30
N LEU A 69 -11.84 -3.65 11.29
CA LEU A 69 -13.13 -3.04 11.00
C LEU A 69 -14.14 -3.75 11.90
N ASN A 70 -14.77 -2.99 12.80
CA ASN A 70 -15.84 -3.47 13.69
C ASN A 70 -17.15 -3.64 12.91
#